data_AF-A0AAV5AZ84-F1
#
_entry.id   AF-A0AAV5AZ84-F1
#
_cell.length_a   1.000
_cell.length_b   1.000
_cell.length_c   1.000
_cell.angle_alpha   90.00
_cell.angle_beta   90.00
_cell.angle_gamma   90.00
#
_symmetry.space_group_name_H-M   'P 1'
#
loop_
_entity.id
_entity.type
_entity.pdbx_description
1 polymer ?
#
loop_
_entity_poly.entity_id
_entity_poly.type
_entity_poly.pdbx_seq_one_letter_code
_entity_poly.pdbx_strand_id
1 'polypeptide(L)'
;MRKLAFFLSIITLISCNKNEQTQQDFSIEKNSLSLLVQKEESVKIVSGSKEYTLSVSDPTIVTASIEQELIKIVGQKQGQTQVVVTDTKSNQSQTIKVTVFDKLSLETSALSLNPDRKVVVNITTGSEQYQVKSDNKSVATAELKNGKEIHITTIANGQAKIIVTDSQTNDIQEITLIVQSDIIINQEGVLTKYTAQIPDDGKLILTNIKAIDKEVFKNNQNITHLVLEGVETIGENAFASCQAIETISISGVKTIEKLAFSFNAELKSVTITNPVNTDLVINTQAFANCPNLESVVLPSETKELKSNVFSFCRSLQTITSNSIEAPKIARNTFPSSLKAQGKLIVPKGSKDKYTTWESSFSTIQEQ
;
A
#
# COMPACT_ATOMS: atom_id res chain seq x y z
N MET A 1 -40.43 85.68 -1.54
CA MET A 1 -40.99 84.46 -2.18
C MET A 1 -40.52 84.41 -3.64
N ARG A 2 -40.07 83.24 -4.09
CA ARG A 2 -39.46 82.96 -5.41
C ARG A 2 -40.33 83.38 -6.61
N LYS A 3 -39.68 83.86 -7.69
CA LYS A 3 -39.84 83.49 -9.13
C LYS A 3 -38.86 84.36 -9.96
N LEU A 4 -37.79 83.80 -10.54
CA LEU A 4 -37.66 83.16 -11.87
C LEU A 4 -37.78 84.16 -13.05
N ALA A 5 -36.67 84.44 -13.76
CA ALA A 5 -36.58 84.47 -15.23
C ALA A 5 -35.19 84.91 -15.74
N PHE A 6 -34.59 84.03 -16.55
CA PHE A 6 -33.80 84.25 -17.77
C PHE A 6 -32.81 85.44 -17.86
N PHE A 7 -31.55 85.14 -18.17
CA PHE A 7 -30.89 85.80 -19.31
C PHE A 7 -29.89 84.87 -20.02
N LEU A 8 -29.90 85.03 -21.34
CA LEU A 8 -29.22 84.31 -22.40
C LEU A 8 -27.68 84.26 -22.26
N SER A 9 -27.13 83.15 -22.75
CA SER A 9 -25.75 83.00 -23.18
C SER A 9 -25.32 84.08 -24.19
N ILE A 10 -24.20 84.75 -23.93
CA ILE A 10 -23.33 85.30 -24.97
C ILE A 10 -21.90 84.85 -24.66
N ILE A 11 -21.33 84.15 -25.63
CA ILE A 11 -19.97 83.64 -25.70
C ILE A 11 -19.01 84.83 -25.75
N THR A 12 -17.96 84.81 -24.91
CA THR A 12 -16.69 85.48 -25.23
C THR A 12 -15.56 84.48 -25.04
N LEU A 13 -14.87 84.26 -26.14
CA LEU A 13 -13.77 83.33 -26.31
C LEU A 13 -12.45 84.07 -26.08
N ILE A 14 -11.51 83.35 -25.45
CA ILE A 14 -10.04 83.48 -25.51
C ILE A 14 -9.38 84.41 -24.48
N SER A 15 -8.75 83.80 -23.47
CA SER A 15 -7.28 83.74 -23.48
C SER A 15 -6.78 82.48 -22.75
N CYS A 16 -5.90 81.76 -23.46
CA CYS A 16 -5.16 80.59 -23.03
C CYS A 16 -4.48 80.77 -21.66
N ASN A 17 -4.61 79.75 -20.81
CA ASN A 17 -3.39 79.17 -20.24
C ASN A 17 -3.44 77.66 -20.45
N LYS A 18 -2.87 77.22 -21.58
CA LYS A 18 -2.48 75.82 -21.77
C LYS A 18 -1.29 75.60 -20.85
N ASN A 19 -1.49 74.89 -19.74
CA ASN A 19 -0.50 73.99 -19.11
C ASN A 19 -1.03 73.45 -17.78
N GLU A 20 -2.08 72.64 -17.84
CA GLU A 20 -2.22 71.54 -16.88
C GLU A 20 -2.48 70.29 -17.73
N GLN A 21 -1.40 69.67 -18.20
CA GLN A 21 -1.46 68.25 -18.50
C GLN A 21 -1.86 67.59 -17.19
N THR A 22 -3.09 67.07 -17.12
CA THR A 22 -3.50 66.14 -16.06
C THR A 22 -2.43 65.07 -15.94
N GLN A 23 -1.60 65.15 -14.91
CA GLN A 23 -0.57 64.18 -14.60
C GLN A 23 -1.28 62.86 -14.35
N GLN A 24 -1.22 61.96 -15.33
CA GLN A 24 -1.80 60.64 -15.19
C GLN A 24 -0.94 59.90 -14.15
N ASP A 25 -1.48 59.69 -12.95
CA ASP A 25 -0.76 59.03 -11.86
C ASP A 25 -0.19 57.70 -12.34
N PHE A 26 1.12 57.51 -12.18
CA PHE A 26 1.79 56.28 -12.59
C PHE A 26 1.41 55.13 -11.65
N SER A 27 0.81 54.08 -12.19
CA SER A 27 0.35 52.94 -11.39
C SER A 27 0.56 51.60 -12.08
N ILE A 28 0.71 50.56 -11.26
CA ILE A 28 0.89 49.17 -11.67
C ILE A 28 -0.19 48.29 -11.03
N GLU A 29 -0.48 47.16 -11.67
CA GLU A 29 -1.54 46.23 -11.28
C GLU A 29 -1.37 45.68 -9.85
N LYS A 30 -0.12 45.35 -9.46
CA LYS A 30 0.22 44.78 -8.16
C LYS A 30 1.64 45.18 -7.76
N ASN A 31 1.84 45.36 -6.46
CA ASN A 31 3.12 45.76 -5.85
C ASN A 31 3.86 44.58 -5.18
N SER A 32 3.36 43.35 -5.35
CA SER A 32 4.02 42.13 -4.90
C SER A 32 3.77 40.99 -5.90
N LEU A 33 4.74 40.09 -6.00
CA LEU A 33 4.71 38.93 -6.88
C LEU A 33 5.46 37.75 -6.24
N SER A 34 4.83 36.59 -6.27
CA SER A 34 5.44 35.31 -5.88
C SER A 34 5.45 34.40 -7.10
N LEU A 35 6.59 33.78 -7.39
CA LEU A 35 6.75 32.89 -8.53
C LEU A 35 7.79 31.80 -8.23
N LEU A 36 7.80 30.75 -9.05
CA LEU A 36 8.79 29.67 -8.94
C LEU A 36 10.08 30.03 -9.70
N VAL A 37 11.19 29.41 -9.29
CA VAL A 37 12.43 29.40 -10.07
C VAL A 37 12.15 28.95 -11.52
N GLN A 38 12.70 29.68 -12.48
CA GLN A 38 12.52 29.56 -13.94
C GLN A 38 11.09 29.77 -14.47
N LYS A 39 10.17 30.28 -13.66
CA LYS A 39 8.86 30.75 -14.16
C LYS A 39 8.92 32.22 -14.49
N GLU A 40 8.17 32.59 -15.54
CA GLU A 40 7.89 33.97 -15.91
C GLU A 40 6.50 34.34 -15.43
N GLU A 41 6.37 35.53 -14.85
CA GLU A 41 5.11 36.16 -14.51
C GLU A 41 5.12 37.60 -14.99
N SER A 42 3.94 38.16 -15.25
CA SER A 42 3.80 39.53 -15.73
C SER A 42 3.05 40.41 -14.74
N VAL A 43 3.40 41.70 -14.72
CA VAL A 43 2.68 42.77 -14.02
C VAL A 43 2.32 43.85 -15.03
N LYS A 44 1.04 44.20 -15.12
CA LYS A 44 0.59 45.24 -16.03
C LYS A 44 0.88 46.65 -15.47
N ILE A 45 1.37 47.53 -16.32
CA ILE A 45 1.37 48.98 -16.08
C ILE A 45 -0.04 49.50 -16.41
N VAL A 46 -0.71 50.06 -15.42
CA VAL A 46 -2.13 50.44 -15.52
C VAL A 46 -2.27 51.87 -16.05
N SER A 47 -1.35 52.75 -15.70
CA SER A 47 -1.34 54.15 -16.11
C SER A 47 0.07 54.73 -16.06
N GLY A 48 0.39 55.66 -16.96
CA GLY A 48 1.71 56.30 -17.06
C GLY A 48 2.00 56.89 -18.44
N SER A 49 3.20 57.42 -18.63
CA SER A 49 3.62 58.19 -19.81
C SER A 49 4.05 57.36 -21.02
N LYS A 50 4.08 56.02 -20.87
CA LYS A 50 4.64 55.05 -21.83
C LYS A 50 6.15 55.12 -22.03
N GLU A 51 6.84 55.91 -21.20
CA GLU A 51 8.30 55.96 -21.14
C GLU A 51 8.73 55.46 -19.75
N TYR A 52 9.24 54.24 -19.70
CA TYR A 52 9.52 53.54 -18.46
C TYR A 52 10.96 53.04 -18.41
N THR A 53 11.54 53.05 -17.22
CA THR A 53 12.82 52.41 -16.91
C THR A 53 12.63 51.38 -15.80
N LEU A 54 13.54 50.41 -15.77
CA LEU A 54 13.51 49.25 -14.90
C LEU A 54 14.83 49.18 -14.13
N SER A 55 14.76 48.84 -12.83
CA SER A 55 15.91 48.34 -12.09
C SER A 55 15.53 47.15 -11.22
N VAL A 56 16.46 46.20 -11.06
CA VAL A 56 16.30 45.02 -10.19
C VAL A 56 17.36 45.11 -9.09
N SER A 57 16.93 45.04 -7.83
CA SER A 57 17.83 45.22 -6.68
C SER A 57 18.87 44.10 -6.57
N ASP A 58 18.46 42.86 -6.81
CA ASP A 58 19.33 41.69 -6.93
C ASP A 58 18.98 40.90 -8.20
N PRO A 59 19.77 41.06 -9.28
CA PRO A 59 19.52 40.37 -10.54
C PRO A 59 19.86 38.88 -10.51
N THR A 60 20.46 38.37 -9.43
CA THR A 60 20.70 36.92 -9.28
C THR A 60 19.44 36.16 -8.87
N ILE A 61 18.44 36.87 -8.29
CA ILE A 61 17.17 36.31 -7.85
C ILE A 61 16.12 36.39 -8.97
N VAL A 62 16.05 37.52 -9.70
CA VAL A 62 15.15 37.67 -10.85
C VAL A 62 15.81 38.43 -11.99
N THR A 63 15.36 38.18 -13.21
CA THR A 63 15.51 39.08 -14.34
C THR A 63 14.18 39.71 -14.67
N ALA A 64 14.18 40.96 -15.15
CA ALA A 64 12.95 41.62 -15.57
C ALA A 64 13.15 42.40 -16.88
N SER A 65 12.08 42.57 -17.63
CA SER A 65 12.04 43.38 -18.86
C SER A 65 10.68 44.06 -18.98
N ILE A 66 10.62 45.13 -19.78
CA ILE A 66 9.37 45.80 -20.13
C ILE A 66 9.14 45.58 -21.62
N GLU A 67 8.02 44.95 -21.95
CA GLU A 67 7.53 44.84 -23.32
C GLU A 67 6.16 45.52 -23.38
N GLN A 68 6.11 46.65 -24.09
CA GLN A 68 4.94 47.53 -24.13
C GLN A 68 4.57 48.06 -22.73
N GLU A 69 3.46 47.59 -22.16
CA GLU A 69 2.95 47.96 -20.82
C GLU A 69 2.94 46.74 -19.88
N LEU A 70 3.70 45.69 -20.20
CA LEU A 70 3.87 44.51 -19.37
C LEU A 70 5.30 44.43 -18.84
N ILE A 71 5.41 44.34 -17.52
CA ILE A 71 6.66 44.07 -16.81
C ILE A 71 6.77 42.55 -16.69
N LYS A 72 7.64 41.92 -17.47
CA LYS A 72 7.92 40.48 -17.39
C LYS A 72 9.00 40.24 -16.36
N ILE A 73 8.79 39.28 -15.45
CA ILE A 73 9.71 38.95 -14.36
C ILE A 73 9.93 37.44 -14.38
N VAL A 74 11.19 37.01 -14.46
CA VAL A 74 11.59 35.60 -14.47
C VAL A 74 12.40 35.28 -13.21
N GLY A 75 11.97 34.28 -12.45
CA GLY A 75 12.69 33.79 -11.28
C GLY A 75 13.98 33.07 -11.69
N GLN A 76 15.11 33.43 -11.10
CA GLN A 76 16.42 32.82 -11.38
C GLN A 76 16.90 31.95 -10.21
N LYS A 77 16.71 32.42 -8.97
CA LYS A 77 17.14 31.75 -7.76
C LYS A 77 16.17 32.04 -6.62
N GLN A 78 15.98 31.07 -5.72
CA GLN A 78 15.21 31.27 -4.49
C GLN A 78 15.72 32.50 -3.72
N GLY A 79 14.80 33.38 -3.32
CA GLY A 79 15.14 34.57 -2.55
C GLY A 79 14.10 35.69 -2.69
N GLN A 80 14.40 36.82 -2.06
CA GLN A 80 13.57 38.02 -2.11
C GLN A 80 14.34 39.17 -2.75
N THR A 81 13.70 39.91 -3.64
CA THR A 81 14.27 41.07 -4.32
C THR A 81 13.17 42.08 -4.65
N GLN A 82 13.53 43.20 -5.26
CA GLN A 82 12.58 44.22 -5.68
C GLN A 82 12.86 44.63 -7.12
N VAL A 83 11.77 44.79 -7.87
CA VAL A 83 11.76 45.38 -9.20
C VAL A 83 11.16 46.77 -9.09
N VAL A 84 11.93 47.79 -9.44
CA VAL A 84 11.48 49.19 -9.43
C VAL A 84 11.28 49.63 -10.86
N VAL A 85 10.08 50.11 -11.15
CA VAL A 85 9.73 50.70 -12.44
C VAL A 85 9.52 52.19 -12.23
N THR A 86 10.13 53.00 -13.08
CA THR A 86 10.06 54.46 -13.01
C THR A 86 9.52 55.02 -14.30
N ASP A 87 8.45 55.81 -14.21
CA ASP A 87 7.98 56.65 -15.29
C ASP A 87 8.92 57.85 -15.45
N THR A 88 9.58 57.95 -16.60
CA THR A 88 10.64 58.93 -16.81
C THR A 88 10.12 60.35 -17.03
N LYS A 89 8.83 60.53 -17.32
CA LYS A 89 8.25 61.87 -17.46
C LYS A 89 7.77 62.42 -16.13
N SER A 90 7.11 61.59 -15.31
CA SER A 90 6.58 62.02 -14.02
C SER A 90 7.58 61.88 -12.88
N ASN A 91 8.68 61.14 -13.08
CA ASN A 91 9.64 60.72 -12.05
C ASN A 91 8.98 59.96 -10.88
N GLN A 92 7.79 59.40 -11.10
CA GLN A 92 7.13 58.54 -10.13
C GLN A 92 7.64 57.11 -10.32
N SER A 93 7.89 56.43 -9.20
CA SER A 93 8.32 55.02 -9.20
C SER A 93 7.29 54.14 -8.50
N GLN A 94 7.14 52.93 -8.99
CA GLN A 94 6.38 51.86 -8.38
C GLN A 94 7.31 50.68 -8.13
N THR A 95 7.11 50.01 -6.98
CA THR A 95 7.96 48.90 -6.55
C THR A 95 7.15 47.62 -6.50
N ILE A 96 7.70 46.57 -7.11
CA ILE A 96 7.19 45.19 -7.01
C ILE A 96 8.14 44.43 -6.11
N LYS A 97 7.66 44.01 -4.93
CA LYS A 97 8.38 43.07 -4.06
C LYS A 97 8.25 41.67 -4.64
N VAL A 98 9.36 41.05 -5.03
CA VAL A 98 9.36 39.74 -5.65
C VAL A 98 9.95 38.70 -4.71
N THR A 99 9.22 37.61 -4.48
CA THR A 99 9.74 36.42 -3.79
C THR A 99 9.76 35.24 -4.76
N VAL A 100 10.93 34.65 -4.94
CA VAL A 100 11.12 33.45 -5.76
C VAL A 100 11.21 32.25 -4.85
N PHE A 101 10.37 31.25 -5.09
CA PHE A 101 10.33 30.00 -4.34
C PHE A 101 10.89 28.85 -5.17
N ASP A 102 11.47 27.86 -4.50
CA ASP A 102 11.69 26.57 -5.12
C ASP A 102 10.36 25.85 -5.34
N LYS A 103 10.36 24.92 -6.30
CA LYS A 103 9.23 24.03 -6.57
C LYS A 103 8.86 23.25 -5.30
N LEU A 104 7.57 23.00 -5.06
CA LEU A 104 7.13 22.12 -4.00
C LEU A 104 7.67 20.70 -4.25
N SER A 105 8.34 20.12 -3.27
CA SER A 105 8.89 18.76 -3.35
C SER A 105 8.64 17.98 -2.06
N LEU A 106 8.36 16.70 -2.20
CA LEU A 106 8.10 15.77 -1.10
C LEU A 106 9.21 14.72 -1.04
N GLU A 107 9.49 14.16 0.13
CA GLU A 107 10.50 13.09 0.26
C GLU A 107 10.12 11.81 -0.49
N THR A 108 8.82 11.59 -0.75
CA THR A 108 8.30 10.48 -1.56
C THR A 108 7.05 10.89 -2.32
N SER A 109 6.82 10.25 -3.46
CA SER A 109 5.61 10.37 -4.26
C SER A 109 4.71 9.13 -4.18
N ALA A 110 5.12 8.08 -3.45
CA ALA A 110 4.32 6.86 -3.30
C ALA A 110 4.61 6.09 -2.01
N LEU A 111 3.58 5.43 -1.48
CA LEU A 111 3.63 4.57 -0.30
C LEU A 111 2.73 3.34 -0.47
N SER A 112 3.17 2.20 0.05
CA SER A 112 2.37 0.97 0.19
C SER A 112 2.36 0.55 1.65
N LEU A 113 1.20 0.55 2.29
CA LEU A 113 1.06 0.38 3.74
C LEU A 113 -0.07 -0.59 4.09
N ASN A 114 0.02 -1.21 5.27
CA ASN A 114 -1.11 -1.89 5.88
C ASN A 114 -2.13 -0.87 6.43
N PRO A 115 -3.41 -1.25 6.64
CA PRO A 115 -4.37 -0.47 7.43
C PRO A 115 -3.88 -0.17 8.85
N ASP A 116 -4.47 0.85 9.48
CA ASP A 116 -4.20 1.29 10.86
C ASP A 116 -2.73 1.66 11.14
N ARG A 117 -2.01 2.11 10.10
CA ARG A 117 -0.64 2.61 10.21
C ARG A 117 -0.59 4.13 10.19
N LYS A 118 0.37 4.67 10.92
CA LYS A 118 0.72 6.09 10.91
C LYS A 118 2.11 6.25 10.33
N VAL A 119 2.27 7.20 9.42
CA VAL A 119 3.56 7.55 8.81
C VAL A 119 3.66 9.06 8.69
N VAL A 120 4.88 9.58 8.72
CA VAL A 120 5.16 10.99 8.47
C VAL A 120 5.88 11.09 7.14
N VAL A 121 5.43 11.99 6.27
CA VAL A 121 6.09 12.35 5.02
C VAL A 121 6.51 13.81 5.08
N ASN A 122 7.79 14.11 4.84
CA ASN A 122 8.30 15.48 4.90
C ASN A 122 8.17 16.24 3.57
N ILE A 123 7.82 17.53 3.68
CA ILE A 123 7.94 18.50 2.60
C ILE A 123 9.38 19.03 2.60
N THR A 124 10.08 18.85 1.48
CA THR A 124 11.53 19.13 1.35
C THR A 124 11.82 20.54 0.85
N THR A 125 10.98 21.07 -0.05
CA THR A 125 11.08 22.43 -0.61
C THR A 125 9.69 23.02 -0.84
N GLY A 126 9.59 24.36 -0.92
CA GLY A 126 8.33 25.10 -1.15
C GLY A 126 8.25 26.40 -0.34
N SER A 127 7.06 27.01 -0.27
CA SER A 127 6.83 28.32 0.36
C SER A 127 6.51 28.31 1.85
N GLU A 128 6.34 27.12 2.45
CA GLU A 128 5.84 26.93 3.82
C GLU A 128 4.37 27.31 4.04
N GLN A 129 3.59 27.56 2.98
CA GLN A 129 2.15 27.82 3.03
C GLN A 129 1.35 26.66 2.43
N TYR A 130 1.42 25.48 3.07
CA TYR A 130 0.86 24.26 2.50
C TYR A 130 -0.55 23.92 2.98
N GLN A 131 -1.32 23.31 2.09
CA GLN A 131 -2.58 22.64 2.40
C GLN A 131 -2.45 21.17 2.03
N VAL A 132 -3.04 20.30 2.86
CA VAL A 132 -3.00 18.84 2.69
C VAL A 132 -4.42 18.31 2.65
N LYS A 133 -4.72 17.45 1.66
CA LYS A 133 -6.02 16.79 1.51
C LYS A 133 -5.83 15.35 1.08
N SER A 134 -6.65 14.44 1.61
CA SER A 134 -6.85 13.11 1.04
C SER A 134 -8.04 13.13 0.06
N ASP A 135 -7.89 12.53 -1.12
CA ASP A 135 -8.98 12.34 -2.07
C ASP A 135 -9.99 11.25 -1.63
N ASN A 136 -9.54 10.29 -0.81
CA ASN A 136 -10.33 9.17 -0.32
C ASN A 136 -10.09 8.95 1.18
N LYS A 137 -10.89 9.66 1.98
CA LYS A 137 -10.81 9.63 3.46
C LYS A 137 -11.22 8.30 4.08
N SER A 138 -11.90 7.42 3.34
CA SER A 138 -12.22 6.07 3.82
C SER A 138 -11.01 5.13 3.76
N VAL A 139 -10.00 5.46 2.95
CA VAL A 139 -8.76 4.68 2.80
C VAL A 139 -7.63 5.28 3.64
N ALA A 140 -7.47 6.61 3.62
CA ALA A 140 -6.47 7.29 4.44
C ALA A 140 -6.82 8.75 4.71
N THR A 141 -6.37 9.26 5.84
CA THR A 141 -6.40 10.69 6.19
C THR A 141 -4.99 11.24 6.28
N ALA A 142 -4.85 12.56 6.12
CA ALA A 142 -3.57 13.25 6.27
C ALA A 142 -3.78 14.60 6.92
N GLU A 143 -2.84 15.01 7.78
CA GLU A 143 -2.83 16.28 8.49
C GLU A 143 -1.45 16.91 8.39
N LEU A 144 -1.37 18.22 8.14
CA LEU A 144 -0.12 18.96 8.19
C LEU A 144 0.21 19.34 9.64
N LYS A 145 1.41 19.02 10.10
CA LYS A 145 1.95 19.41 11.40
C LYS A 145 3.31 20.06 11.23
N ASN A 146 3.67 20.91 12.19
CA ASN A 146 4.97 21.60 12.25
C ASN A 146 5.34 22.35 10.94
N GLY A 147 4.35 22.74 10.14
CA GLY A 147 4.54 23.43 8.86
C GLY A 147 5.12 22.61 7.70
N LYS A 148 5.73 21.44 7.96
CA LYS A 148 6.40 20.62 6.92
C LYS A 148 6.19 19.11 7.04
N GLU A 149 5.51 18.63 8.07
CA GLU A 149 5.29 17.20 8.28
C GLU A 149 3.87 16.81 7.90
N ILE A 150 3.73 15.86 6.97
CA ILE A 150 2.45 15.30 6.55
C ILE A 150 2.23 14.00 7.34
N HIS A 151 1.37 14.05 8.34
CA HIS A 151 1.01 12.90 9.17
C HIS A 151 -0.13 12.13 8.51
N ILE A 152 0.17 10.99 7.90
CA ILE A 152 -0.78 10.13 7.19
C ILE A 152 -1.22 9.01 8.12
N THR A 153 -2.53 8.76 8.20
CA THR A 153 -3.12 7.60 8.89
C THR A 153 -3.89 6.75 7.88
N THR A 154 -3.52 5.48 7.72
CA THR A 154 -4.25 4.52 6.86
C THR A 154 -5.42 3.90 7.63
N ILE A 155 -6.53 3.64 6.94
CA ILE A 155 -7.80 3.23 7.55
C ILE A 155 -8.27 1.89 7.00
N ALA A 156 -8.37 1.75 5.68
CA ALA A 156 -8.91 0.54 5.07
C ALA A 156 -8.23 0.22 3.73
N ASN A 157 -8.35 -1.04 3.30
CA ASN A 157 -7.81 -1.48 2.02
C ASN A 157 -8.38 -0.64 0.86
N GLY A 158 -7.52 -0.18 -0.04
CA GLY A 158 -7.91 0.62 -1.20
C GLY A 158 -6.77 1.52 -1.67
N GLN A 159 -7.12 2.47 -2.52
CA GLN A 159 -6.19 3.48 -3.04
C GLN A 159 -6.65 4.88 -2.65
N ALA A 160 -5.69 5.74 -2.35
CA ALA A 160 -5.89 7.16 -2.09
C ALA A 160 -4.71 7.97 -2.64
N LYS A 161 -4.93 9.26 -2.83
CA LYS A 161 -3.89 10.25 -3.06
C LYS A 161 -3.91 11.27 -1.94
N ILE A 162 -2.74 11.54 -1.37
CA ILE A 162 -2.53 12.70 -0.52
C ILE A 162 -2.05 13.83 -1.42
N ILE A 163 -2.87 14.87 -1.54
CA ILE A 163 -2.63 16.05 -2.36
C ILE A 163 -2.06 17.14 -1.45
N VAL A 164 -0.89 17.64 -1.81
CA VAL A 164 -0.21 18.74 -1.13
C VAL A 164 -0.19 19.93 -2.07
N THR A 165 -0.80 21.03 -1.66
CA THR A 165 -0.85 22.27 -2.42
C THR A 165 -0.05 23.34 -1.71
N ASP A 166 0.90 23.95 -2.41
CA ASP A 166 1.54 25.18 -1.99
C ASP A 166 0.60 26.34 -2.33
N SER A 167 0.00 26.96 -1.32
CA SER A 167 -1.00 28.02 -1.48
C SER A 167 -0.40 29.33 -1.97
N GLN A 168 0.93 29.51 -1.84
CA GLN A 168 1.61 30.72 -2.27
C GLN A 168 1.98 30.67 -3.75
N THR A 169 2.27 29.48 -4.29
CA THR A 169 2.75 29.28 -5.67
C THR A 169 1.76 28.51 -6.55
N ASN A 170 0.69 27.96 -5.96
CA ASN A 170 -0.26 27.03 -6.59
C ASN A 170 0.37 25.72 -7.11
N ASP A 171 1.59 25.40 -6.70
CA ASP A 171 2.24 24.14 -7.06
C ASP A 171 1.60 22.97 -6.30
N ILE A 172 1.48 21.83 -6.96
CA ILE A 172 0.79 20.65 -6.43
C ILE A 172 1.71 19.44 -6.55
N GLN A 173 1.84 18.71 -5.45
CA GLN A 173 2.46 17.39 -5.41
C GLN A 173 1.48 16.37 -4.86
N GLU A 174 1.61 15.12 -5.31
CA GLU A 174 0.75 14.00 -4.92
C GLU A 174 1.59 12.86 -4.35
N ILE A 175 1.09 12.23 -3.28
CA ILE A 175 1.58 10.95 -2.79
C ILE A 175 0.54 9.89 -3.15
N THR A 176 0.91 8.95 -4.02
CA THR A 176 0.07 7.80 -4.35
C THR A 176 0.15 6.77 -3.22
N LEU A 177 -0.99 6.44 -2.62
CA LEU A 177 -1.07 5.51 -1.50
C LEU A 177 -1.85 4.25 -1.91
N ILE A 178 -1.22 3.09 -1.69
CA ILE A 178 -1.87 1.79 -1.74
C ILE A 178 -1.96 1.27 -0.31
N VAL A 179 -3.18 1.12 0.20
CA VAL A 179 -3.41 0.48 1.50
C VAL A 179 -3.90 -0.94 1.23
N GLN A 180 -3.12 -1.93 1.65
CA GLN A 180 -3.49 -3.33 1.46
C GLN A 180 -2.99 -4.17 2.63
N SER A 181 -3.91 -4.89 3.26
CA SER A 181 -3.60 -5.85 4.31
C SER A 181 -2.79 -7.00 3.72
N ASP A 182 -1.69 -7.31 4.38
CA ASP A 182 -0.88 -8.49 4.08
C ASP A 182 -1.58 -9.81 4.39
N ILE A 183 -2.59 -9.78 5.27
CA ILE A 183 -3.38 -10.94 5.66
C ILE A 183 -4.85 -10.60 5.40
N ILE A 184 -5.50 -11.36 4.52
CA ILE A 184 -6.90 -11.15 4.18
C ILE A 184 -7.72 -12.36 4.64
N ILE A 185 -8.61 -12.11 5.59
CA ILE A 185 -9.58 -13.08 6.10
C ILE A 185 -10.97 -12.57 5.74
N ASN A 186 -11.79 -13.39 5.09
CA ASN A 186 -13.15 -13.01 4.72
C ASN A 186 -14.10 -13.07 5.95
N GLN A 187 -15.36 -12.65 5.75
CA GLN A 187 -16.37 -12.60 6.82
C GLN A 187 -16.71 -13.99 7.42
N GLU A 188 -16.36 -15.09 6.75
CA GLU A 188 -16.57 -16.46 7.21
C GLU A 188 -15.38 -17.01 8.00
N GLY A 189 -14.32 -16.21 8.20
CA GLY A 189 -13.09 -16.63 8.87
C GLY A 189 -12.14 -17.42 7.96
N VAL A 190 -12.29 -17.33 6.63
CA VAL A 190 -11.41 -18.01 5.67
C VAL A 190 -10.25 -17.09 5.31
N LEU A 191 -9.02 -17.57 5.50
CA LEU A 191 -7.81 -16.92 5.00
C LEU A 191 -7.77 -17.06 3.47
N THR A 192 -7.86 -15.95 2.74
CA THR A 192 -7.90 -15.92 1.27
C THR A 192 -6.63 -15.35 0.63
N LYS A 193 -5.82 -14.62 1.41
CA LYS A 193 -4.50 -14.13 0.96
C LYS A 193 -3.56 -13.94 2.15
N TYR A 194 -2.31 -14.33 1.94
CA TYR A 194 -1.21 -14.10 2.89
C TYR A 194 0.04 -13.64 2.12
N THR A 195 0.41 -12.36 2.28
CA THR A 195 1.63 -11.74 1.74
C THR A 195 2.54 -11.17 2.81
N ALA A 196 2.19 -11.38 4.09
CA ALA A 196 3.06 -11.01 5.20
C ALA A 196 4.38 -11.77 5.08
N GLN A 197 5.46 -11.14 5.56
CA GLN A 197 6.74 -11.82 5.64
C GLN A 197 6.62 -12.99 6.61
N ILE A 198 7.07 -14.16 6.15
CA ILE A 198 7.28 -15.31 7.04
C ILE A 198 8.43 -14.95 7.99
N PRO A 199 8.34 -15.25 9.30
CA PRO A 199 9.43 -15.01 10.23
C PRO A 199 10.75 -15.63 9.76
N ASP A 200 11.88 -15.03 10.14
CA ASP A 200 13.22 -15.46 9.69
C ASP A 200 13.57 -16.91 10.10
N ASP A 201 12.93 -17.44 11.15
CA ASP A 201 13.07 -18.83 11.57
C ASP A 201 12.22 -19.81 10.71
N GLY A 202 11.46 -19.30 9.74
CA GLY A 202 10.59 -20.04 8.85
C GLY A 202 9.34 -20.61 9.52
N LYS A 203 9.05 -20.26 10.78
CA LYS A 203 7.91 -20.79 11.52
C LYS A 203 6.65 -20.00 11.23
N LEU A 204 5.66 -20.66 10.64
CA LEU A 204 4.32 -20.09 10.43
C LEU A 204 3.33 -20.73 11.38
N ILE A 205 2.72 -19.91 12.25
CA ILE A 205 1.63 -20.32 13.13
C ILE A 205 0.37 -19.59 12.67
N LEU A 206 -0.66 -20.34 12.29
CA LEU A 206 -1.97 -19.80 11.94
C LEU A 206 -2.99 -20.24 13.00
N THR A 207 -3.56 -19.26 13.68
CA THR A 207 -4.66 -19.42 14.65
C THR A 207 -5.80 -18.48 14.29
N ASN A 208 -6.95 -18.63 14.95
CA ASN A 208 -8.11 -17.74 14.81
C ASN A 208 -8.66 -17.62 13.37
N ILE A 209 -8.41 -18.62 12.52
CA ILE A 209 -9.02 -18.76 11.21
C ILE A 209 -9.79 -20.08 11.16
N LYS A 210 -10.93 -20.07 10.47
CA LYS A 210 -11.76 -21.25 10.29
C LYS A 210 -11.27 -22.14 9.17
N ALA A 211 -10.74 -21.55 8.10
CA ALA A 211 -10.25 -22.29 6.93
C ALA A 211 -9.17 -21.53 6.19
N ILE A 212 -8.46 -22.25 5.33
CA ILE A 212 -7.48 -21.70 4.38
C ILE A 212 -8.01 -21.98 2.98
N ASP A 213 -8.17 -20.93 2.17
CA ASP A 213 -8.67 -21.05 0.80
C ASP A 213 -7.65 -21.75 -0.12
N LYS A 214 -8.08 -22.06 -1.35
CA LYS A 214 -7.23 -22.69 -2.36
C LYS A 214 -5.96 -21.87 -2.62
N GLU A 215 -4.84 -22.56 -2.77
CA GLU A 215 -3.56 -22.02 -3.23
C GLU A 215 -2.95 -20.88 -2.40
N VAL A 216 -3.45 -20.54 -1.21
CA VAL A 216 -3.02 -19.36 -0.42
C VAL A 216 -1.51 -19.33 -0.16
N PHE A 217 -0.90 -20.49 0.11
CA PHE A 217 0.54 -20.64 0.34
C PHE A 217 1.22 -21.49 -0.74
N LYS A 218 0.57 -21.72 -1.89
CA LYS A 218 1.15 -22.54 -2.96
C LYS A 218 2.50 -21.97 -3.40
N ASN A 219 3.48 -22.84 -3.58
CA ASN A 219 4.88 -22.51 -3.92
C ASN A 219 5.60 -21.64 -2.87
N ASN A 220 5.16 -21.57 -1.63
CA ASN A 220 5.91 -20.83 -0.60
C ASN A 220 7.27 -21.49 -0.32
N GLN A 221 8.36 -20.72 -0.39
CA GLN A 221 9.72 -21.23 -0.24
C GLN A 221 10.35 -20.94 1.13
N ASN A 222 9.62 -20.28 2.03
CA ASN A 222 10.17 -19.75 3.28
C ASN A 222 9.58 -20.42 4.53
N ILE A 223 8.41 -21.05 4.43
CA ILE A 223 7.83 -21.79 5.56
C ILE A 223 8.62 -23.09 5.73
N THR A 224 9.23 -23.27 6.90
CA THR A 224 9.95 -24.49 7.30
C THR A 224 9.17 -25.30 8.32
N HIS A 225 8.43 -24.63 9.22
CA HIS A 225 7.64 -25.27 10.27
C HIS A 225 6.23 -24.69 10.26
N LEU A 226 5.23 -25.52 9.95
CA LEU A 226 3.84 -25.10 9.88
C LEU A 226 3.05 -25.59 11.09
N VAL A 227 2.39 -24.68 11.79
CA VAL A 227 1.45 -24.97 12.87
C VAL A 227 0.08 -24.37 12.54
N LEU A 228 -0.94 -25.23 12.44
CA LEU A 228 -2.33 -24.83 12.19
C LEU A 228 -3.18 -25.22 13.39
N GLU A 229 -3.81 -24.24 14.05
CA GLU A 229 -4.64 -24.49 15.24
C GLU A 229 -6.09 -24.02 15.01
N GLY A 230 -7.03 -24.96 15.12
CA GLY A 230 -8.46 -24.68 14.96
C GLY A 230 -8.90 -24.47 13.51
N VAL A 231 -8.04 -24.79 12.54
CA VAL A 231 -8.34 -24.68 11.11
C VAL A 231 -9.15 -25.89 10.67
N GLU A 232 -10.45 -25.71 10.42
CA GLU A 232 -11.38 -26.78 10.10
C GLU A 232 -11.19 -27.34 8.67
N THR A 233 -10.86 -26.47 7.72
CA THR A 233 -10.68 -26.83 6.30
C THR A 233 -9.40 -26.25 5.72
N ILE A 234 -8.62 -27.10 5.06
CA ILE A 234 -7.41 -26.70 4.33
C ILE A 234 -7.69 -26.93 2.85
N GLY A 235 -7.76 -25.84 2.07
CA GLY A 235 -8.22 -25.82 0.69
C GLY A 235 -7.32 -26.53 -0.32
N GLU A 236 -7.85 -26.73 -1.54
CA GLU A 236 -7.14 -27.40 -2.62
C GLU A 236 -5.82 -26.68 -2.92
N ASN A 237 -4.72 -27.45 -2.97
CA ASN A 237 -3.36 -26.94 -3.18
C ASN A 237 -2.89 -25.85 -2.19
N ALA A 238 -3.54 -25.66 -1.03
CA ALA A 238 -3.26 -24.54 -0.12
C ALA A 238 -1.77 -24.38 0.23
N PHE A 239 -1.05 -25.48 0.43
CA PHE A 239 0.39 -25.57 0.70
C PHE A 239 1.08 -26.52 -0.29
N ALA A 240 0.61 -26.58 -1.54
CA ALA A 240 1.27 -27.38 -2.57
C ALA A 240 2.61 -26.76 -2.98
N SER A 241 3.60 -27.61 -3.25
CA SER A 241 4.94 -27.22 -3.73
C SER A 241 5.71 -26.28 -2.81
N CYS A 242 5.44 -26.30 -1.50
CA CYS A 242 6.23 -25.58 -0.51
C CYS A 242 7.52 -26.34 -0.20
N GLN A 243 8.58 -26.06 -0.96
CA GLN A 243 9.76 -26.92 -0.97
C GLN A 243 10.54 -26.90 0.35
N ALA A 244 10.38 -25.87 1.18
CA ALA A 244 11.11 -25.72 2.44
C ALA A 244 10.41 -26.30 3.67
N ILE A 245 9.12 -26.69 3.59
CA ILE A 245 8.38 -27.17 4.77
C ILE A 245 8.99 -28.51 5.21
N GLU A 246 9.52 -28.55 6.43
CA GLU A 246 10.07 -29.75 7.06
C GLU A 246 9.07 -30.45 7.98
N THR A 247 8.23 -29.67 8.67
CA THR A 247 7.29 -30.20 9.66
C THR A 247 5.92 -29.53 9.57
N ILE A 248 4.88 -30.33 9.77
CA ILE A 248 3.49 -29.87 9.82
C ILE A 248 2.84 -30.39 11.10
N SER A 249 2.28 -29.49 11.90
CA SER A 249 1.45 -29.78 13.07
C SER A 249 0.07 -29.15 12.88
N ILE A 250 -0.98 -29.96 12.88
CA ILE A 250 -2.36 -29.51 12.65
C ILE A 250 -3.23 -29.94 13.82
N SER A 251 -4.10 -29.03 14.29
CA SER A 251 -5.14 -29.37 15.25
C SER A 251 -6.55 -28.89 14.87
N GLY A 252 -7.55 -29.74 15.13
CA GLY A 252 -8.97 -29.41 14.93
C GLY A 252 -9.46 -29.47 13.47
N VAL A 253 -8.68 -30.08 12.58
CA VAL A 253 -8.99 -30.14 11.14
C VAL A 253 -10.04 -31.21 10.84
N LYS A 254 -11.06 -30.85 10.05
CA LYS A 254 -12.11 -31.76 9.57
C LYS A 254 -11.84 -32.23 8.14
N THR A 255 -11.33 -31.32 7.31
CA THR A 255 -11.10 -31.61 5.89
C THR A 255 -9.75 -31.10 5.43
N ILE A 256 -8.94 -32.00 4.88
CA ILE A 256 -7.75 -31.65 4.10
C ILE A 256 -8.09 -31.92 2.64
N GLU A 257 -8.17 -30.87 1.82
CA GLU A 257 -8.60 -30.97 0.43
C GLU A 257 -7.54 -31.58 -0.49
N LYS A 258 -7.96 -31.83 -1.72
CA LYS A 258 -7.13 -32.40 -2.77
C LYS A 258 -5.81 -31.62 -2.90
N LEU A 259 -4.70 -32.35 -2.94
CA LEU A 259 -3.34 -31.80 -3.15
C LEU A 259 -2.88 -30.75 -2.12
N ALA A 260 -3.58 -30.55 -1.00
CA ALA A 260 -3.34 -29.46 -0.05
C ALA A 260 -1.88 -29.32 0.40
N PHE A 261 -1.17 -30.43 0.60
CA PHE A 261 0.24 -30.51 1.02
C PHE A 261 1.09 -31.35 0.04
N SER A 262 0.73 -31.35 -1.24
CA SER A 262 1.45 -32.12 -2.25
C SER A 262 2.77 -31.47 -2.67
N PHE A 263 3.73 -32.26 -3.16
CA PHE A 263 5.02 -31.78 -3.70
C PHE A 263 5.91 -31.04 -2.70
N ASN A 264 5.79 -31.30 -1.39
CA ASN A 264 6.67 -30.72 -0.38
C ASN A 264 7.92 -31.59 -0.24
N ALA A 265 9.01 -31.20 -0.91
CA ALA A 265 10.23 -32.01 -1.01
C ALA A 265 10.91 -32.28 0.33
N GLU A 266 11.00 -31.27 1.19
CA GLU A 266 11.69 -31.35 2.48
C GLU A 266 10.81 -31.83 3.64
N LEU A 267 9.52 -32.11 3.39
CA LEU A 267 8.60 -32.49 4.46
C LEU A 267 9.01 -33.84 5.05
N LYS A 268 9.37 -33.87 6.34
CA LYS A 268 9.83 -35.05 7.08
C LYS A 268 8.76 -35.67 7.96
N SER A 269 7.90 -34.84 8.56
CA SER A 269 6.86 -35.34 9.48
C SER A 269 5.57 -34.52 9.43
N VAL A 270 4.47 -35.23 9.61
CA VAL A 270 3.12 -34.65 9.74
C VAL A 270 2.48 -35.19 11.02
N THR A 271 2.05 -34.29 11.89
CA THR A 271 1.28 -34.62 13.09
C THR A 271 -0.09 -33.95 13.01
N ILE A 272 -1.15 -34.75 13.07
CA ILE A 272 -2.52 -34.25 13.12
C ILE A 272 -3.13 -34.71 14.45
N THR A 273 -3.67 -33.75 15.22
CA THR A 273 -4.32 -33.99 16.51
C THR A 273 -5.71 -33.40 16.48
N ASN A 274 -6.75 -34.18 16.77
CA ASN A 274 -8.11 -33.66 16.77
C ASN A 274 -8.75 -33.79 18.14
N PRO A 275 -9.60 -32.83 18.54
CA PRO A 275 -10.48 -33.05 19.66
C PRO A 275 -11.54 -34.10 19.27
N VAL A 276 -12.03 -34.82 20.28
CA VAL A 276 -13.08 -35.85 20.13
C VAL A 276 -14.27 -35.28 19.35
N ASN A 277 -14.89 -36.10 18.50
CA ASN A 277 -16.00 -35.76 17.59
C ASN A 277 -15.64 -34.83 16.42
N THR A 278 -14.37 -34.80 16.01
CA THR A 278 -13.91 -34.05 14.82
C THR A 278 -13.53 -35.01 13.70
N ASP A 279 -14.54 -35.53 13.00
CA ASP A 279 -14.37 -36.45 11.86
C ASP A 279 -13.40 -35.85 10.83
N LEU A 280 -12.24 -36.51 10.66
CA LEU A 280 -11.23 -36.09 9.69
C LEU A 280 -11.34 -36.89 8.38
N VAL A 281 -11.45 -36.16 7.27
CA VAL A 281 -11.32 -36.69 5.91
C VAL A 281 -10.09 -36.07 5.23
N ILE A 282 -9.21 -36.94 4.72
CA ILE A 282 -8.03 -36.54 3.95
C ILE A 282 -8.27 -36.88 2.48
N ASN A 283 -8.38 -35.85 1.63
CA ASN A 283 -8.76 -36.01 0.23
C ASN A 283 -7.61 -36.45 -0.68
N THR A 284 -7.98 -36.72 -1.93
CA THR A 284 -7.12 -37.31 -2.96
C THR A 284 -5.78 -36.57 -3.06
N GLN A 285 -4.68 -37.31 -2.98
CA GLN A 285 -3.32 -36.78 -3.13
C GLN A 285 -2.93 -35.66 -2.14
N ALA A 286 -3.63 -35.51 -1.01
CA ALA A 286 -3.36 -34.42 -0.06
C ALA A 286 -1.89 -34.30 0.36
N PHE A 287 -1.15 -35.40 0.48
CA PHE A 287 0.28 -35.43 0.82
C PHE A 287 1.13 -36.12 -0.26
N ALA A 288 0.66 -36.15 -1.52
CA ALA A 288 1.36 -36.85 -2.58
C ALA A 288 2.69 -36.16 -2.95
N ASN A 289 3.67 -36.93 -3.42
CA ASN A 289 4.98 -36.44 -3.85
C ASN A 289 5.76 -35.69 -2.75
N CYS A 290 5.69 -36.17 -1.50
CA CYS A 290 6.59 -35.72 -0.42
C CYS A 290 7.70 -36.76 -0.22
N PRO A 291 8.79 -36.74 -1.04
CA PRO A 291 9.77 -37.82 -1.10
C PRO A 291 10.51 -38.07 0.22
N ASN A 292 10.69 -37.04 1.06
CA ASN A 292 11.38 -37.12 2.34
C ASN A 292 10.44 -37.33 3.54
N LEU A 293 9.13 -37.51 3.32
CA LEU A 293 8.19 -37.72 4.42
C LEU A 293 8.45 -39.08 5.05
N GLU A 294 8.88 -39.11 6.31
CA GLU A 294 9.30 -40.31 7.04
C GLU A 294 8.20 -40.84 7.97
N SER A 295 7.42 -39.94 8.58
CA SER A 295 6.42 -40.30 9.59
C SER A 295 5.14 -39.45 9.53
N VAL A 296 4.01 -40.10 9.79
CA VAL A 296 2.69 -39.47 9.89
C VAL A 296 1.97 -39.94 11.14
N VAL A 297 1.38 -39.01 11.89
CA VAL A 297 0.48 -39.30 13.02
C VAL A 297 -0.92 -38.84 12.67
N LEU A 298 -1.87 -39.78 12.70
CA LEU A 298 -3.30 -39.56 12.45
C LEU A 298 -4.08 -39.58 13.78
N PRO A 299 -5.04 -38.66 13.99
CA PRO A 299 -5.81 -38.59 15.23
C PRO A 299 -6.84 -39.73 15.33
N SER A 300 -7.39 -39.92 16.54
CA SER A 300 -8.40 -40.95 16.81
C SER A 300 -9.67 -40.81 15.97
N GLU A 301 -9.97 -39.59 15.52
CA GLU A 301 -11.16 -39.21 14.78
C GLU A 301 -10.98 -39.31 13.25
N THR A 302 -9.90 -39.95 12.79
CA THR A 302 -9.67 -40.15 11.35
C THR A 302 -10.74 -41.08 10.78
N LYS A 303 -11.53 -40.56 9.84
CA LYS A 303 -12.65 -41.30 9.25
C LYS A 303 -12.27 -41.96 7.93
N GLU A 304 -11.61 -41.20 7.06
CA GLU A 304 -11.32 -41.64 5.70
C GLU A 304 -10.07 -40.99 5.10
N LEU A 305 -9.28 -41.81 4.40
CA LEU A 305 -8.18 -41.39 3.55
C LEU A 305 -8.51 -41.77 2.10
N LYS A 306 -8.60 -40.78 1.21
CA LYS A 306 -8.94 -40.98 -0.20
C LYS A 306 -7.77 -41.54 -1.00
N SER A 307 -7.92 -41.58 -2.32
CA SER A 307 -6.96 -42.22 -3.23
C SER A 307 -5.64 -41.48 -3.25
N ASN A 308 -4.53 -42.22 -3.31
CA ASN A 308 -3.19 -41.66 -3.54
C ASN A 308 -2.71 -40.63 -2.49
N VAL A 309 -3.29 -40.60 -1.28
CA VAL A 309 -2.98 -39.59 -0.24
C VAL A 309 -1.48 -39.45 0.00
N PHE A 310 -0.76 -40.55 0.16
CA PHE A 310 0.70 -40.59 0.37
C PHE A 310 1.45 -41.16 -0.85
N SER A 311 0.87 -41.08 -2.04
CA SER A 311 1.54 -41.56 -3.26
C SER A 311 2.90 -40.88 -3.45
N PHE A 312 3.90 -41.64 -3.89
CA PHE A 312 5.28 -41.17 -4.08
C PHE A 312 6.00 -40.61 -2.83
N CYS A 313 5.49 -40.84 -1.62
CA CYS A 313 6.24 -40.60 -0.38
C CYS A 313 7.24 -41.73 -0.14
N ARG A 314 8.36 -41.70 -0.85
CA ARG A 314 9.30 -42.84 -0.95
C ARG A 314 10.03 -43.15 0.37
N SER A 315 10.22 -42.15 1.22
CA SER A 315 10.88 -42.31 2.52
C SER A 315 9.91 -42.64 3.66
N LEU A 316 8.60 -42.77 3.37
CA LEU A 316 7.60 -42.99 4.42
C LEU A 316 7.77 -44.38 5.02
N GLN A 317 8.13 -44.41 6.29
CA GLN A 317 8.46 -45.60 7.05
C GLN A 317 7.45 -45.89 8.16
N THR A 318 6.85 -44.86 8.76
CA THR A 318 5.95 -45.05 9.90
C THR A 318 4.64 -44.30 9.73
N ILE A 319 3.53 -44.99 9.94
CA ILE A 319 2.23 -44.35 10.19
C ILE A 319 1.78 -44.75 11.59
N THR A 320 1.44 -43.76 12.41
CA THR A 320 0.76 -43.96 13.68
C THR A 320 -0.69 -43.57 13.49
N SER A 321 -1.61 -44.49 13.73
CA SER A 321 -3.04 -44.20 13.80
C SER A 321 -3.48 -44.27 15.25
N ASN A 322 -4.12 -43.22 15.77
CA ASN A 322 -4.67 -43.23 17.12
C ASN A 322 -6.14 -43.74 17.16
N SER A 323 -6.71 -44.13 16.03
CA SER A 323 -8.07 -44.68 15.95
C SER A 323 -8.12 -46.12 16.45
N ILE A 324 -9.14 -46.45 17.23
CA ILE A 324 -9.40 -47.83 17.66
C ILE A 324 -9.85 -48.69 16.48
N GLU A 325 -10.67 -48.14 15.58
CA GLU A 325 -11.08 -48.79 14.34
C GLU A 325 -10.26 -48.25 13.17
N ALA A 326 -9.92 -49.09 12.19
CA ALA A 326 -9.18 -48.64 11.03
C ALA A 326 -10.01 -47.64 10.20
N PRO A 327 -9.46 -46.45 9.89
CA PRO A 327 -10.12 -45.53 8.98
C PRO A 327 -10.32 -46.15 7.59
N LYS A 328 -11.36 -45.70 6.88
CA LYS A 328 -11.59 -46.13 5.50
C LYS A 328 -10.44 -45.66 4.61
N ILE A 329 -9.95 -46.53 3.73
CA ILE A 329 -8.92 -46.19 2.75
C ILE A 329 -9.41 -46.47 1.34
N ALA A 330 -8.92 -45.68 0.38
CA ALA A 330 -9.17 -45.88 -1.03
C ALA A 330 -7.95 -46.48 -1.75
N ARG A 331 -7.97 -46.51 -3.08
CA ARG A 331 -6.89 -47.12 -3.86
C ARG A 331 -5.59 -46.35 -3.71
N ASN A 332 -4.49 -47.09 -3.56
CA ASN A 332 -3.13 -46.55 -3.48
C ASN A 332 -2.94 -45.46 -2.40
N THR A 333 -3.71 -45.51 -1.30
CA THR A 333 -3.59 -44.53 -0.20
C THR A 333 -2.17 -44.48 0.35
N PHE A 334 -1.53 -45.64 0.53
CA PHE A 334 -0.18 -45.79 1.06
C PHE A 334 0.85 -46.12 -0.04
N PRO A 335 2.09 -45.60 0.04
CA PRO A 335 3.16 -45.92 -0.90
C PRO A 335 3.67 -47.35 -0.71
N SER A 336 4.30 -47.90 -1.75
CA SER A 336 4.90 -49.25 -1.70
C SER A 336 6.06 -49.39 -0.71
N SER A 337 6.69 -48.28 -0.29
CA SER A 337 7.74 -48.27 0.74
C SER A 337 7.25 -48.84 2.07
N LEU A 338 6.00 -48.52 2.44
CA LEU A 338 5.40 -49.03 3.68
C LEU A 338 5.20 -50.54 3.63
N LYS A 339 4.82 -51.08 2.48
CA LYS A 339 4.67 -52.52 2.28
C LYS A 339 6.01 -53.26 2.35
N ALA A 340 7.08 -52.66 1.84
CA ALA A 340 8.40 -53.28 1.81
C ALA A 340 9.03 -53.38 3.21
N GLN A 341 8.96 -52.29 4.00
CA GLN A 341 9.69 -52.19 5.27
C GLN A 341 9.05 -51.24 6.31
N GLY A 342 7.87 -50.71 6.01
CA GLY A 342 7.22 -49.75 6.90
C GLY A 342 6.41 -50.39 8.03
N LYS A 343 6.17 -49.58 9.05
CA LYS A 343 5.50 -49.97 10.29
C LYS A 343 4.22 -49.16 10.47
N LEU A 344 3.15 -49.87 10.83
CA LEU A 344 1.92 -49.27 11.35
C LEU A 344 1.94 -49.40 12.88
N ILE A 345 1.71 -48.28 13.57
CA ILE A 345 1.50 -48.22 15.02
C ILE A 345 0.02 -47.95 15.28
N VAL A 346 -0.63 -48.81 16.06
CA VAL A 346 -2.05 -48.69 16.42
C VAL A 346 -2.24 -48.74 17.93
N PRO A 347 -3.41 -48.34 18.48
CA PRO A 347 -3.67 -48.45 19.90
C PRO A 347 -3.62 -49.90 20.39
N LYS A 348 -3.28 -50.10 21.66
CA LYS A 348 -3.28 -51.42 22.30
C LYS A 348 -4.64 -52.13 22.17
N GLY A 349 -4.63 -53.40 21.76
CA GLY A 349 -5.82 -54.23 21.54
C GLY A 349 -6.62 -53.91 20.27
N SER A 350 -6.07 -53.14 19.33
CA SER A 350 -6.77 -52.74 18.10
C SER A 350 -6.22 -53.40 16.83
N LYS A 351 -5.13 -54.18 16.91
CA LYS A 351 -4.49 -54.77 15.72
C LYS A 351 -5.45 -55.52 14.80
N ASP A 352 -6.36 -56.31 15.36
CA ASP A 352 -7.35 -57.11 14.60
C ASP A 352 -8.38 -56.24 13.85
N LYS A 353 -8.48 -54.95 14.18
CA LYS A 353 -9.37 -53.98 13.53
C LYS A 353 -8.74 -53.32 12.31
N TYR A 354 -7.45 -53.57 12.05
CA TYR A 354 -6.67 -53.02 10.94
C TYR A 354 -6.42 -54.00 9.78
N THR A 355 -7.23 -55.05 9.66
CA THR A 355 -7.15 -56.03 8.55
C THR A 355 -7.22 -55.41 7.16
N THR A 356 -7.95 -54.29 7.00
CA THR A 356 -8.03 -53.56 5.72
C THR A 356 -6.73 -52.85 5.34
N TRP A 357 -5.86 -52.57 6.31
CA TRP A 357 -4.58 -51.88 6.10
C TRP A 357 -3.41 -52.86 5.99
N GLU A 358 -3.56 -54.10 6.47
CA GLU A 358 -2.49 -55.09 6.64
C GLU A 358 -1.61 -55.27 5.41
N SER A 359 -2.21 -55.36 4.22
CA SER A 359 -1.46 -55.54 2.97
C SER A 359 -0.57 -54.36 2.55
N SER A 360 -0.71 -53.21 3.24
CA SER A 360 0.02 -51.97 2.95
C SER A 360 1.25 -51.76 3.83
N PHE A 361 1.46 -52.60 4.86
CA PHE A 361 2.55 -52.44 5.83
C PHE A 361 3.33 -53.74 5.98
N SER A 362 4.64 -53.63 6.24
CA SER A 362 5.47 -54.81 6.55
C SER A 362 5.20 -55.34 7.97
N THR A 363 4.91 -54.44 8.92
CA THR A 363 4.64 -54.79 10.32
C THR A 363 3.54 -53.92 10.91
N ILE A 364 2.72 -54.52 11.78
CA ILE A 364 1.74 -53.82 12.61
C ILE A 364 2.10 -54.07 14.08
N GLN A 365 2.31 -52.99 14.82
CA GLN A 365 2.65 -52.98 16.23
C GLN A 365 1.61 -52.20 17.01
N GLU A 366 1.41 -52.60 18.26
CA GLU A 366 0.59 -51.87 19.20
C GLU A 366 1.48 -50.97 20.07
N GLN A 367 0.92 -49.83 20.53
CA GLN A 367 1.58 -48.91 21.45
C GLN A 367 1.86 -49.52 22.84
#